data_AF-A0A6N9GQ34-F1
#
_entry.id   AF-A0A6N9GQ34-F1
#
_cell.length_a   1.000
_cell.length_b   1.000
_cell.length_c   1.000
_cell.angle_alpha   90.00
_cell.angle_beta   90.00
_cell.angle_gamma   90.00
#
_symmetry.space_group_name_H-M   'P 1'
#
loop_
_entity.id
_entity.type
_entity.pdbx_description
1 polymer ?
#
loop_
_entity_poly.entity_id
_entity_poly.type
_entity_poly.pdbx_seq_one_letter_code
_entity_poly.pdbx_strand_id
1 'polypeptide(L)'
;MSDIFKECQLAYVIDTDSSPTIYPASTPEEGQATIDALGVLKEHGLDGARQHLMQSSSFINKKQWPQSVHESISAVESVARQIAPGTNTSGVALNQVRRDGLLEHRALEQGLGNIYGYTSDEQGVRHSLLDQGQSNVGQDEAVFMLGACASFASYLWRKHLGAT
;
A
#
# COMPACT_ATOMS: atom_id res chain seq x y z
N MET A 1 11.66 -21.93 11.91
CA MET A 1 12.57 -20.78 11.62
C MET A 1 11.81 -19.47 11.51
N SER A 2 10.53 -19.46 11.08
CA SER A 2 9.66 -18.26 11.11
C SER A 2 9.27 -17.79 12.51
N ASP A 3 9.17 -18.69 13.50
CA ASP A 3 8.68 -18.35 14.84
C ASP A 3 9.65 -17.46 15.65
N ILE A 4 10.96 -17.55 15.40
CA ILE A 4 11.97 -16.77 16.12
C ILE A 4 11.82 -15.25 15.88
N PHE A 5 11.36 -14.85 14.68
CA PHE A 5 11.14 -13.44 14.38
C PHE A 5 9.91 -12.89 15.12
N LYS A 6 8.87 -13.72 15.26
CA LYS A 6 7.65 -13.39 16.01
C LYS A 6 7.92 -13.35 17.52
N GLU A 7 8.64 -14.33 18.05
CA GLU A 7 9.02 -14.40 19.47
C GLU A 7 9.91 -13.24 19.89
N CYS A 8 10.85 -12.82 19.02
CA CYS A 8 11.77 -11.72 19.28
C CYS A 8 11.19 -10.33 18.96
N GLN A 9 9.93 -10.23 18.50
CA GLN A 9 9.30 -8.97 18.07
C GLN A 9 10.15 -8.18 17.08
N LEU A 10 10.81 -8.87 16.16
CA LEU A 10 11.65 -8.21 15.15
C LEU A 10 10.78 -7.42 14.18
N ALA A 11 11.31 -6.31 13.68
CA ALA A 11 10.65 -5.42 12.72
C ALA A 11 10.43 -6.03 11.32
N TYR A 12 10.41 -7.36 11.22
CA TYR A 12 10.31 -8.11 9.99
C TYR A 12 9.44 -9.35 10.16
N VAL A 13 8.61 -9.63 9.17
CA VAL A 13 7.78 -10.84 9.07
C VAL A 13 8.19 -11.64 7.83
N ILE A 14 8.15 -12.96 7.94
CA ILE A 14 8.48 -13.88 6.85
C ILE A 14 7.17 -14.49 6.33
N ASP A 15 6.86 -14.26 5.06
CA ASP A 15 5.85 -15.03 4.32
C ASP A 15 6.50 -16.30 3.80
N THR A 16 6.06 -17.45 4.31
CA THR A 16 6.54 -18.78 3.91
C THR A 16 5.59 -19.52 2.98
N ASP A 17 4.39 -18.98 2.74
CA ASP A 17 3.34 -19.66 1.97
C ASP A 17 3.48 -19.39 0.46
N SER A 18 4.32 -18.41 0.10
CA SER A 18 4.74 -18.08 -1.27
C SER A 18 6.27 -18.26 -1.45
N SER A 19 6.84 -17.73 -2.55
CA SER A 19 8.31 -17.51 -2.60
C SER A 19 8.73 -16.74 -1.34
N PRO A 20 9.68 -17.25 -0.54
CA PRO A 20 9.96 -16.73 0.79
C PRO A 20 10.32 -15.25 0.69
N THR A 21 9.43 -14.39 1.20
CA THR A 21 9.58 -12.94 1.14
C THR A 21 9.59 -12.37 2.55
N ILE A 22 10.54 -11.49 2.81
CA ILE A 22 10.69 -10.80 4.09
C ILE A 22 10.07 -9.41 3.93
N TYR A 23 9.12 -9.10 4.80
CA TYR A 23 8.45 -7.80 4.84
C TYR A 23 8.85 -7.06 6.11
N PRO A 24 9.23 -5.78 6.00
CA PRO A 24 9.37 -4.93 7.16
C PRO A 24 7.99 -4.65 7.75
N ALA A 25 7.87 -4.71 9.06
CA ALA A 25 6.65 -4.43 9.79
C ALA A 25 6.97 -3.85 11.16
N SER A 26 6.20 -2.87 11.61
CA SER A 26 6.31 -2.27 12.94
C SER A 26 5.84 -3.23 14.02
N THR A 27 4.87 -4.10 13.69
CA THR A 27 4.35 -5.15 14.57
C THR A 27 3.99 -6.42 13.79
N PRO A 28 3.84 -7.58 14.46
CA PRO A 28 3.38 -8.80 13.81
C PRO A 28 2.02 -8.67 13.12
N GLU A 29 1.10 -7.89 13.69
CA GLU A 29 -0.25 -7.67 13.15
C GLU A 29 -0.21 -6.89 11.83
N GLU A 30 0.63 -5.86 11.75
CA GLU A 30 0.85 -5.10 10.52
C GLU A 30 1.43 -5.98 9.41
N GLY A 31 2.40 -6.83 9.76
CA GLY A 31 2.97 -7.79 8.83
C GLY A 31 1.94 -8.82 8.35
N GLN A 32 1.11 -9.34 9.24
CA GLN A 32 0.05 -10.29 8.87
C GLN A 32 -0.99 -9.64 7.95
N ALA A 33 -1.43 -8.42 8.24
CA ALA A 33 -2.37 -7.69 7.38
C ALA A 33 -1.81 -7.47 5.97
N THR A 34 -0.49 -7.24 5.86
CA THR A 34 0.21 -7.12 4.57
C THR A 34 0.24 -8.44 3.81
N ILE A 35 0.52 -9.55 4.48
CA ILE A 35 0.50 -10.89 3.88
C ILE A 35 -0.90 -11.25 3.38
N ASP A 36 -1.92 -11.02 4.21
CA ASP A 36 -3.32 -11.29 3.84
C ASP A 36 -3.73 -10.46 2.61
N ALA A 37 -3.35 -9.18 2.57
CA ALA A 37 -3.59 -8.33 1.42
C ALA A 37 -2.92 -8.85 0.15
N LEU A 38 -1.65 -9.27 0.22
CA LEU A 38 -0.94 -9.87 -0.92
C LEU A 38 -1.60 -11.17 -1.39
N GLY A 39 -2.15 -11.97 -0.46
CA GLY A 39 -2.95 -13.15 -0.75
C GLY A 39 -4.20 -12.81 -1.57
N VAL A 40 -4.99 -11.84 -1.11
CA VAL A 40 -6.19 -11.35 -1.83
C VAL A 40 -5.82 -10.83 -3.23
N LEU A 41 -4.76 -10.02 -3.34
CA LEU A 41 -4.35 -9.46 -4.63
C LEU A 41 -3.91 -10.57 -5.61
N LYS A 42 -3.22 -11.59 -5.12
CA LYS A 42 -2.80 -12.76 -5.93
C LYS A 42 -4.00 -13.59 -6.37
N GLU A 43 -4.91 -13.90 -5.46
CA GLU A 43 -6.11 -14.71 -5.73
C GLU A 43 -6.96 -14.13 -6.86
N HIS A 44 -7.05 -12.80 -6.92
CA HIS A 44 -7.87 -12.10 -7.90
C HIS A 44 -7.10 -11.56 -9.11
N GLY A 45 -5.84 -11.97 -9.32
CA GLY A 45 -5.07 -11.57 -10.50
C GLY A 45 -4.72 -10.07 -10.55
N LEU A 46 -4.66 -9.40 -9.41
CA LEU A 46 -4.30 -7.99 -9.28
C LEU A 46 -2.76 -7.82 -9.22
N ASP A 47 -2.09 -8.37 -10.24
CA ASP A 47 -0.62 -8.51 -10.25
C ASP A 47 0.11 -7.17 -10.15
N GLY A 48 -0.42 -6.12 -10.78
CA GLY A 48 0.18 -4.78 -10.71
C GLY A 48 0.21 -4.24 -9.28
N ALA A 49 -0.90 -4.33 -8.56
CA ALA A 49 -0.99 -3.91 -7.16
C ALA A 49 -0.04 -4.73 -6.27
N ARG A 50 -0.02 -6.05 -6.49
CA ARG A 50 0.87 -6.97 -5.77
C ARG A 50 2.35 -6.64 -6.00
N GLN A 51 2.75 -6.38 -7.24
CA GLN A 51 4.12 -6.02 -7.59
C GLN A 51 4.56 -4.73 -6.92
N HIS A 52 3.71 -3.70 -6.90
CA HIS A 52 3.98 -2.44 -6.21
C HIS A 52 4.23 -2.64 -4.70
N LEU A 53 3.42 -3.45 -4.01
CA LEU A 53 3.66 -3.74 -2.58
C LEU A 53 4.96 -4.50 -2.34
N MET A 54 5.29 -5.48 -3.20
CA MET A 54 6.57 -6.20 -3.12
C MET A 54 7.76 -5.28 -3.37
N GLN A 55 7.64 -4.36 -4.34
CA GLN A 55 8.66 -3.39 -4.66
C GLN A 55 8.84 -2.37 -3.52
N SER A 56 7.75 -1.93 -2.89
CA SER A 56 7.77 -1.07 -1.70
C SER A 56 8.57 -1.71 -0.57
N SER A 57 8.28 -2.98 -0.23
CA SER A 57 9.07 -3.75 0.76
C SER A 57 10.56 -3.82 0.39
N SER A 58 10.88 -4.06 -0.89
CA SER A 58 12.26 -4.05 -1.40
C SER A 58 12.96 -2.70 -1.18
N PHE A 59 12.24 -1.59 -1.36
CA PHE A 59 12.78 -0.24 -1.14
C PHE A 59 13.05 0.06 0.33
N ILE A 60 12.21 -0.39 1.25
CA ILE A 60 12.47 -0.28 2.70
C ILE A 60 13.77 -1.02 3.05
N ASN A 61 13.96 -2.24 2.55
CA ASN A 61 15.20 -3.01 2.79
C ASN A 61 16.46 -2.29 2.26
N LYS A 62 16.32 -1.46 1.24
CA LYS A 62 17.39 -0.65 0.64
C LYS A 62 17.53 0.75 1.26
N LYS A 63 16.72 1.09 2.27
CA LYS A 63 16.67 2.42 2.88
C LYS A 63 16.23 3.53 1.91
N GLN A 64 15.38 3.19 0.96
CA GLN A 64 14.83 4.06 -0.07
C GLN A 64 13.38 4.44 0.29
N TRP A 65 13.23 5.18 1.39
CA TRP A 65 11.93 5.46 2.02
C TRP A 65 10.94 6.19 1.11
N PRO A 66 11.33 7.27 0.38
CA PRO A 66 10.40 7.94 -0.54
C PRO A 66 9.91 7.00 -1.65
N GLN A 67 10.80 6.18 -2.20
CA GLN A 67 10.46 5.19 -3.22
C GLN A 67 9.49 4.14 -2.66
N SER A 68 9.68 3.69 -1.41
CA SER A 68 8.74 2.79 -0.75
C SER A 68 7.34 3.42 -0.65
N VAL A 69 7.23 4.65 -0.14
CA VAL A 69 5.93 5.31 0.01
C VAL A 69 5.22 5.50 -1.33
N HIS A 70 5.97 5.85 -2.37
CA HIS A 70 5.46 5.97 -3.74
C HIS A 70 4.91 4.63 -4.27
N GLU A 71 5.65 3.55 -4.10
CA GLU A 71 5.18 2.22 -4.52
C GLU A 71 3.99 1.74 -3.68
N SER A 72 3.96 2.03 -2.38
CA SER A 72 2.81 1.72 -1.52
C SER A 72 1.52 2.33 -2.07
N ILE A 73 1.50 3.63 -2.38
CA ILE A 73 0.29 4.24 -2.94
C ILE A 73 -0.02 3.74 -4.35
N SER A 74 1.01 3.48 -5.18
CA SER A 74 0.83 2.95 -6.54
C SER A 74 0.08 1.62 -6.56
N ALA A 75 0.21 0.81 -5.50
CA ALA A 75 -0.60 -0.41 -5.33
C ALA A 75 -2.10 -0.11 -5.21
N VAL A 76 -2.48 0.87 -4.40
CA VAL A 76 -3.89 1.32 -4.25
C VAL A 76 -4.42 1.86 -5.57
N GLU A 77 -3.61 2.66 -6.27
CA GLU A 77 -3.96 3.19 -7.59
C GLU A 77 -4.21 2.09 -8.62
N SER A 78 -3.38 1.04 -8.59
CA SER A 78 -3.52 -0.12 -9.46
C SER A 78 -4.87 -0.82 -9.23
N VAL A 79 -5.27 -1.02 -7.97
CA VAL A 79 -6.60 -1.56 -7.65
C VAL A 79 -7.73 -0.62 -8.08
N ALA A 80 -7.61 0.67 -7.80
CA ALA A 80 -8.64 1.64 -8.17
C ALA A 80 -8.90 1.68 -9.69
N ARG A 81 -7.85 1.54 -10.51
CA ARG A 81 -7.97 1.45 -11.98
C ARG A 81 -8.68 0.18 -12.45
N GLN A 82 -8.57 -0.92 -11.72
CA GLN A 82 -9.29 -2.15 -12.03
C GLN A 82 -10.79 -2.03 -11.71
N ILE A 83 -11.12 -1.33 -10.62
CA ILE A 83 -12.51 -1.09 -10.21
C ILE A 83 -13.19 -0.09 -11.16
N ALA A 84 -12.49 0.98 -11.55
CA ALA A 84 -13.01 2.04 -12.41
C ALA A 84 -12.22 2.11 -13.74
N PRO A 85 -12.45 1.17 -14.67
CA PRO A 85 -11.75 1.16 -15.96
C PRO A 85 -12.09 2.41 -16.78
N GLY A 86 -11.08 2.97 -17.48
CA GLY A 86 -11.26 4.13 -18.38
C GLY A 86 -10.91 5.49 -17.79
N THR A 87 -10.41 5.55 -16.54
CA THR A 87 -9.90 6.80 -15.96
C THR A 87 -8.47 7.07 -16.41
N ASN A 88 -8.19 8.30 -16.86
CA ASN A 88 -6.89 8.67 -17.44
C ASN A 88 -5.77 8.89 -16.41
N THR A 89 -6.09 8.98 -15.11
CA THR A 89 -5.10 9.13 -14.03
C THR A 89 -5.55 8.39 -12.77
N SER A 90 -4.59 8.05 -11.92
CA SER A 90 -4.82 7.35 -10.65
C SER A 90 -5.75 8.09 -9.69
N GLY A 91 -5.55 9.41 -9.54
CA GLY A 91 -6.42 10.24 -8.71
C GLY A 91 -7.85 10.28 -9.21
N VAL A 92 -8.06 10.22 -10.54
CA VAL A 92 -9.40 10.14 -11.13
C VAL A 92 -10.03 8.76 -10.86
N ALA A 93 -9.27 7.67 -10.95
CA ALA A 93 -9.72 6.32 -10.60
C ALA A 93 -10.24 6.27 -9.15
N LEU A 94 -9.44 6.77 -8.21
CA LEU A 94 -9.81 6.78 -6.79
C LEU A 94 -11.03 7.67 -6.52
N ASN A 95 -11.11 8.83 -7.18
CA ASN A 95 -12.30 9.69 -7.11
C ASN A 95 -13.54 9.05 -7.75
N GLN A 96 -13.38 8.17 -8.72
CA GLN A 96 -14.49 7.42 -9.29
C GLN A 96 -14.98 6.34 -8.32
N VAL A 97 -14.06 5.57 -7.71
CA VAL A 97 -14.37 4.62 -6.63
C VAL A 97 -15.14 5.30 -5.48
N ARG A 98 -14.76 6.53 -5.13
CA ARG A 98 -15.49 7.36 -4.14
C ARG A 98 -16.92 7.69 -4.59
N ARG A 99 -17.10 8.07 -5.86
CA ARG A 99 -18.40 8.44 -6.44
C ARG A 99 -19.34 7.27 -6.67
N ASP A 100 -18.80 6.09 -6.94
CA ASP A 100 -19.57 4.86 -7.18
C ASP A 100 -20.20 4.28 -5.91
N GLY A 101 -20.09 4.97 -4.77
CA GLY A 101 -20.71 4.57 -3.51
C GLY A 101 -19.97 3.43 -2.79
N LEU A 102 -18.76 3.05 -3.23
CA LEU A 102 -17.95 2.06 -2.52
C LEU A 102 -17.42 2.60 -1.17
N LEU A 103 -17.33 3.93 -1.03
CA LEU A 103 -16.91 4.63 0.19
C LEU A 103 -18.05 5.52 0.71
N GLU A 104 -19.07 4.90 1.30
CA GLU A 104 -20.33 5.57 1.69
C GLU A 104 -20.17 6.62 2.80
N HIS A 105 -19.20 6.43 3.71
CA HIS A 105 -19.00 7.35 4.84
C HIS A 105 -17.99 8.45 4.50
N ARG A 106 -18.48 9.69 4.39
CA ARG A 106 -17.70 10.88 4.02
C ARG A 106 -16.39 11.08 4.80
N ALA A 107 -16.38 10.79 6.10
CA ALA A 107 -15.15 10.97 6.90
C ALA A 107 -14.06 9.94 6.53
N LEU A 108 -14.45 8.70 6.23
CA LEU A 108 -13.53 7.66 5.78
C LEU A 108 -12.97 8.01 4.40
N GLU A 109 -13.87 8.41 3.50
CA GLU A 109 -13.54 8.91 2.16
C GLU A 109 -12.49 10.05 2.21
N GLN A 110 -12.68 11.03 3.10
CA GLN A 110 -11.74 12.13 3.31
C GLN A 110 -10.40 11.66 3.91
N GLY A 111 -10.42 10.76 4.89
CA GLY A 111 -9.19 10.23 5.50
C GLY A 111 -8.31 9.51 4.48
N LEU A 112 -8.91 8.63 3.67
CA LEU A 112 -8.22 7.94 2.59
C LEU A 112 -7.73 8.91 1.50
N GLY A 113 -8.51 9.95 1.21
CA GLY A 113 -8.11 11.04 0.32
C GLY A 113 -6.89 11.83 0.82
N ASN A 114 -6.79 12.05 2.14
CA ASN A 114 -5.65 12.74 2.74
C ASN A 114 -4.38 11.87 2.73
N ILE A 115 -4.51 10.56 2.96
CA ILE A 115 -3.38 9.61 2.83
C ILE A 115 -2.87 9.60 1.38
N TYR A 116 -3.77 9.56 0.40
CA TYR A 116 -3.40 9.69 -1.01
C TYR A 116 -2.72 11.05 -1.28
N GLY A 117 -3.30 12.14 -0.79
CA GLY A 117 -2.76 13.49 -0.93
C GLY A 117 -1.32 13.62 -0.42
N TYR A 118 -1.02 13.08 0.76
CA TYR A 118 0.34 13.04 1.33
C TYR A 118 1.38 12.45 0.36
N THR A 119 1.00 11.43 -0.39
CA THR A 119 1.90 10.75 -1.35
C THR A 119 1.91 11.35 -2.75
N SER A 120 0.81 11.99 -3.15
CA SER A 120 0.59 12.50 -4.51
C SER A 120 0.94 13.99 -4.67
N ASP A 121 1.11 14.74 -3.58
CA ASP A 121 1.40 16.18 -3.60
C ASP A 121 2.82 16.48 -4.11
N GLU A 122 2.94 17.55 -4.90
CA GLU A 122 4.19 18.06 -5.46
C GLU A 122 5.17 18.50 -4.37
N GLN A 123 4.72 18.84 -3.16
CA GLN A 123 5.59 19.19 -2.02
C GLN A 123 5.96 18.00 -1.11
N GLY A 124 5.45 16.79 -1.38
CA GLY A 124 5.64 15.60 -0.54
C GLY A 124 6.68 14.61 -1.08
N VAL A 125 6.31 13.33 -1.12
CA VAL A 125 7.15 12.20 -1.59
C VAL A 125 7.68 12.44 -3.02
N ARG A 126 6.92 13.13 -3.87
CA ARG A 126 7.35 13.46 -5.25
C ARG A 126 8.49 14.47 -5.31
N HIS A 127 8.49 15.50 -4.46
CA HIS A 127 9.63 16.43 -4.35
C HIS A 127 10.85 15.69 -3.81
N SER A 128 10.66 14.82 -2.83
CA SER A 128 11.71 13.99 -2.22
C SER A 128 12.44 13.08 -3.22
N LEU A 129 11.77 12.71 -4.33
CA LEU A 129 12.37 11.91 -5.41
C LEU A 129 13.14 12.76 -6.43
N LEU A 130 12.83 14.06 -6.54
CA LEU A 130 13.40 14.98 -7.53
C LEU A 130 14.47 15.89 -6.95
N ASP A 131 14.31 16.32 -5.70
CA ASP A 131 15.23 17.18 -4.96
C ASP A 131 15.88 16.35 -3.85
N GLN A 132 17.22 16.25 -3.88
CA GLN A 132 18.01 15.50 -2.88
C GLN A 132 18.03 16.17 -1.49
N GLY A 133 17.19 17.20 -1.27
CA GLY A 133 17.09 17.97 -0.04
C GLY A 133 15.86 17.59 0.77
N GLN A 134 16.12 17.11 1.99
CA GLN A 134 15.15 16.96 3.10
C GLN A 134 13.76 16.42 2.72
N SER A 135 13.75 15.17 2.26
CA SER A 135 12.59 14.31 2.43
C SER A 135 12.25 14.16 3.91
N ASN A 136 11.08 14.62 4.34
CA ASN A 136 10.53 14.29 5.68
C ASN A 136 10.02 12.84 5.77
N VAL A 137 10.26 12.01 4.76
CA VAL A 137 9.90 10.58 4.76
C VAL A 137 11.03 9.77 5.40
N GLY A 138 10.78 9.26 6.59
CA GLY A 138 11.64 8.33 7.32
C GLY A 138 11.23 6.88 7.14
N GLN A 139 11.93 6.01 7.87
CA GLN A 139 11.61 4.58 7.90
C GLN A 139 10.20 4.32 8.42
N ASP A 140 9.79 5.04 9.48
CA ASP A 140 8.50 4.86 10.14
C ASP A 140 7.35 5.16 9.17
N GLU A 141 7.44 6.26 8.41
CA GLU A 141 6.46 6.58 7.37
C GLU A 141 6.42 5.52 6.27
N ALA A 142 7.57 4.99 5.84
CA ALA A 142 7.62 3.97 4.80
C ALA A 142 6.98 2.65 5.24
N VAL A 143 7.27 2.19 6.46
CA VAL A 143 6.70 0.97 7.02
C VAL A 143 5.19 1.13 7.26
N PHE A 144 4.77 2.24 7.87
CA PHE A 144 3.36 2.56 8.04
C PHE A 144 2.62 2.58 6.70
N MET A 145 3.17 3.26 5.69
CA MET A 145 2.54 3.37 4.38
C MET A 145 2.45 2.03 3.66
N LEU A 146 3.43 1.13 3.80
CA LEU A 146 3.33 -0.24 3.29
C LEU A 146 2.12 -0.97 3.88
N GLY A 147 2.01 -1.03 5.21
CA GLY A 147 0.90 -1.73 5.87
C GLY A 147 -0.47 -1.09 5.61
N ALA A 148 -0.53 0.24 5.67
CA ALA A 148 -1.74 1.01 5.42
C ALA A 148 -2.22 0.85 3.97
N CYS A 149 -1.34 0.96 2.97
CA CYS A 149 -1.71 0.79 1.58
C CYS A 149 -2.04 -0.66 1.22
N ALA A 150 -1.38 -1.65 1.81
CA ALA A 150 -1.74 -3.06 1.64
C ALA A 150 -3.18 -3.30 2.14
N SER A 151 -3.49 -2.83 3.34
CA SER A 151 -4.83 -2.91 3.92
C SER A 151 -5.86 -2.15 3.07
N PHE A 152 -5.51 -0.95 2.61
CA PHE A 152 -6.38 -0.11 1.79
C PHE A 152 -6.69 -0.76 0.43
N ALA A 153 -5.68 -1.26 -0.29
CA ALA A 153 -5.85 -1.93 -1.58
C ALA A 153 -6.77 -3.16 -1.44
N SER A 154 -6.52 -4.02 -0.45
CA SER A 154 -7.35 -5.21 -0.22
C SER A 154 -8.77 -4.87 0.25
N TYR A 155 -8.94 -3.77 1.00
CA TYR A 155 -10.25 -3.27 1.42
C TYR A 155 -11.07 -2.79 0.23
N LEU A 156 -10.49 -1.97 -0.67
CA LEU A 156 -11.17 -1.49 -1.86
C LEU A 156 -11.64 -2.66 -2.74
N TRP A 157 -10.77 -3.65 -2.95
CA TRP A 157 -11.14 -4.81 -3.74
C TRP A 157 -12.24 -5.64 -3.10
N ARG A 158 -12.15 -5.94 -1.80
CA ARG A 158 -13.21 -6.67 -1.08
C ARG A 158 -14.55 -5.94 -1.11
N LYS A 159 -14.54 -4.61 -0.97
CA LYS A 159 -15.76 -3.80 -1.07
C LYS A 159 -16.32 -3.82 -2.50
N HIS A 160 -15.47 -3.83 -3.53
CA HIS A 160 -15.88 -4.00 -4.92
C HIS A 160 -16.56 -5.36 -5.15
N LEU A 161 -15.95 -6.47 -4.70
CA LEU A 161 -16.54 -7.81 -4.79
C LEU A 161 -17.88 -7.94 -4.08
N GLY A 162 -18.07 -7.24 -2.95
CA GLY A 162 -19.34 -7.23 -2.23
C GLY A 162 -20.41 -6.33 -2.85
N ALA A 163 -20.04 -5.47 -3.80
CA ALA A 163 -20.96 -4.56 -4.50
C ALA A 163 -21.41 -5.09 -5.88
N THR A 164 -20.71 -6.11 -6.42
CA THR A 164 -21.06 -6.85 -7.65
C THR A 164 -21.87 -8.09 -7.35
#